data_AF-A0A9P7ZPH7-F1
#
_entry.id   AF-A0A9P7ZPH7-F1
#
_cell.length_a   1.000
_cell.length_b   1.000
_cell.length_c   1.000
_cell.angle_alpha   90.00
_cell.angle_beta   90.00
_cell.angle_gamma   90.00
#
_symmetry.space_group_name_H-M   'P 1'
#
loop_
_entity.id
_entity.type
_entity.pdbx_description
1 polymer ?
#
loop_
_entity_poly.entity_id
_entity_poly.type
_entity_poly.pdbx_seq_one_letter_code
_entity_poly.pdbx_strand_id
1 'polypeptide(L)'
;GSQQTLSIVGSATHNGGSCQASLSYDGGASWKVIKSWIGNCPLKKDWPFTVPSDAPSGEALLAWSWHNNIGNREMYMNCAHVTIGGHNGGSLSGRPDIFVANVGSKGNNCRTVEGSDVLYPNPGPDVENTSSRTAPPVCDGNMARGLRV
;
A
#
# COMPACT_ATOMS: atom_id res chain seq x y z
N GLY A 1 -17.74 3.68 1.19
CA GLY A 1 -17.57 3.98 2.62
C GLY A 1 -17.89 2.80 3.54
N SER A 2 -17.74 1.56 3.09
CA SER A 2 -18.00 0.36 3.91
C SER A 2 -16.72 -0.16 4.55
N GLN A 3 -16.79 -0.67 5.78
CA GLN A 3 -15.68 -1.37 6.40
C GLN A 3 -15.53 -2.77 5.83
N GLN A 4 -14.31 -3.17 5.53
CA GLN A 4 -13.91 -4.47 5.00
C GLN A 4 -12.61 -4.92 5.69
N THR A 5 -12.25 -6.20 5.54
CA THR A 5 -11.05 -6.76 6.17
C THR A 5 -10.22 -7.54 5.15
N LEU A 6 -8.92 -7.28 5.11
CA LEU A 6 -7.95 -8.17 4.48
C LEU A 6 -7.44 -9.18 5.51
N SER A 7 -7.61 -10.47 5.24
CA SER A 7 -7.06 -11.53 6.08
C SER A 7 -5.79 -12.09 5.42
N ILE A 8 -4.65 -11.87 6.06
CA ILE A 8 -3.34 -12.32 5.57
C ILE A 8 -2.93 -13.58 6.32
N VAL A 9 -2.58 -14.62 5.57
CA VAL A 9 -2.12 -15.90 6.10
C VAL A 9 -0.73 -16.23 5.56
N GLY A 10 0.14 -16.74 6.43
CA GLY A 10 1.53 -17.05 6.08
C GLY A 10 2.38 -17.25 7.34
N SER A 11 3.55 -17.89 7.19
CA SER A 11 4.46 -18.20 8.30
C SER A 11 5.65 -17.26 8.42
N ALA A 12 6.09 -16.64 7.32
CA ALA A 12 7.23 -15.72 7.29
C ALA A 12 6.74 -14.26 7.29
N THR A 13 6.72 -13.64 8.47
CA THR A 13 6.22 -12.26 8.63
C THR A 13 7.31 -11.19 8.53
N HIS A 14 8.58 -11.58 8.43
CA HIS A 14 9.73 -10.67 8.28
C HIS A 14 9.70 -9.46 9.24
N ASN A 15 9.32 -9.69 10.51
CA ASN A 15 9.18 -8.67 11.56
C ASN A 15 8.24 -7.51 11.18
N GLY A 16 7.30 -7.77 10.26
CA GLY A 16 6.37 -6.79 9.73
C GLY A 16 7.00 -5.95 8.62
N GLY A 17 6.77 -4.64 8.69
CA GLY A 17 6.99 -3.70 7.60
C GLY A 17 5.79 -2.80 7.41
N SER A 18 5.64 -2.27 6.20
CA SER A 18 4.51 -1.40 5.83
C SER A 18 3.74 -2.00 4.66
N CYS A 19 2.42 -1.80 4.65
CA CYS A 19 1.52 -2.28 3.61
C CYS A 19 0.62 -1.18 3.04
N GLN A 20 0.12 -1.38 1.83
CA GLN A 20 -0.97 -0.59 1.25
C GLN A 20 -2.07 -1.49 0.71
N ALA A 21 -3.32 -1.06 0.89
CA ALA A 21 -4.44 -1.51 0.06
C ALA A 21 -4.67 -0.49 -1.06
N SER A 22 -4.91 -0.97 -2.28
CA SER A 22 -5.11 -0.13 -3.46
C SER A 22 -6.16 -0.71 -4.41
N LEU A 23 -6.81 0.15 -5.19
CA LEU A 23 -7.80 -0.23 -6.20
C LEU A 23 -7.30 0.07 -7.61
N SER A 24 -7.65 -0.78 -8.56
CA SER A 24 -7.47 -0.59 -9.99
C SER A 24 -8.79 -0.82 -10.73
N TYR A 25 -9.12 0.08 -11.66
CA TYR A 25 -10.30 -0.01 -12.53
C TYR A 25 -9.92 -0.20 -14.01
N ASP A 26 -8.62 -0.33 -14.30
CA ASP A 26 -8.05 -0.41 -15.65
C ASP A 26 -7.33 -1.75 -15.89
N GLY A 27 -7.78 -2.81 -15.22
CA GLY A 27 -7.22 -4.16 -15.37
C GLY A 27 -5.83 -4.32 -14.74
N GLY A 28 -5.46 -3.46 -13.80
CA GLY A 28 -4.18 -3.52 -13.07
C GLY A 28 -3.07 -2.68 -13.69
N ALA A 29 -3.38 -1.82 -14.67
CA ALA A 29 -2.40 -0.92 -15.28
C ALA A 29 -2.03 0.24 -14.33
N SER A 30 -2.97 0.73 -13.53
CA SER A 30 -2.75 1.71 -12.47
C SER A 30 -3.47 1.34 -11.17
N TRP A 31 -2.90 1.76 -10.04
CA TRP A 31 -3.36 1.41 -8.70
C TRP A 31 -3.39 2.63 -7.81
N LYS A 32 -4.54 2.93 -7.22
CA LYS A 32 -4.75 4.08 -6.33
C LYS A 32 -4.84 3.61 -4.88
N VAL A 33 -4.03 4.20 -4.01
CA VAL A 33 -3.98 3.84 -2.57
C VAL A 33 -5.28 4.24 -1.89
N ILE A 34 -5.89 3.29 -1.18
CA ILE A 34 -7.08 3.51 -0.37
C ILE A 34 -6.82 3.35 1.13
N LYS A 35 -5.71 2.71 1.53
CA LYS A 35 -5.28 2.59 2.93
C LYS A 35 -3.79 2.32 2.99
N SER A 36 -3.08 2.98 3.91
CA SER A 36 -1.70 2.66 4.25
C SER A 36 -1.59 2.23 5.71
N TRP A 37 -0.89 1.12 5.96
CA TRP A 37 -0.48 0.68 7.30
C TRP A 37 1.04 0.78 7.38
N ILE A 38 1.54 1.71 8.20
CA ILE A 38 2.97 1.94 8.39
C ILE A 38 3.39 1.27 9.69
N GLY A 39 4.24 0.25 9.57
CA GLY A 39 4.66 -0.59 10.68
C GLY A 39 3.71 -1.75 10.99
N ASN A 40 4.29 -2.79 11.60
CA ASN A 40 3.62 -3.99 12.10
C ASN A 40 2.80 -4.77 11.07
N CYS A 41 2.81 -4.42 9.79
CA CYS A 41 2.10 -5.16 8.76
C CYS A 41 3.01 -6.23 8.13
N PRO A 42 2.59 -7.51 8.00
CA PRO A 42 1.31 -8.13 8.38
C PRO A 42 1.40 -8.99 9.67
N LEU A 43 1.78 -8.43 10.83
CA LEU A 43 1.95 -9.19 12.08
C LEU A 43 0.65 -9.68 12.73
N LYS A 44 -0.50 -9.09 12.36
CA LYS A 44 -1.83 -9.60 12.73
C LYS A 44 -2.49 -10.26 11.52
N LYS A 45 -3.41 -11.19 11.79
CA LYS A 45 -4.18 -11.88 10.74
C LYS A 45 -5.07 -10.92 9.96
N ASP A 46 -5.79 -10.06 10.66
CA ASP A 46 -6.86 -9.25 10.08
C ASP A 46 -6.49 -7.75 10.04
N TRP A 47 -6.64 -7.15 8.86
CA TRP A 47 -6.31 -5.76 8.55
C TRP A 47 -7.56 -5.03 8.07
N PRO A 48 -8.27 -4.32 8.96
CA PRO A 48 -9.48 -3.60 8.60
C PRO A 48 -9.14 -2.33 7.79
N PHE A 49 -9.95 -2.06 6.78
CA PHE A 49 -9.91 -0.85 5.99
C PHE A 49 -11.32 -0.41 5.61
N THR A 50 -11.45 0.83 5.16
CA THR A 50 -12.72 1.33 4.62
C THR A 50 -12.56 1.44 3.10
N VAL A 51 -13.46 0.83 2.34
CA VAL A 51 -13.62 1.16 0.92
C VAL A 51 -14.11 2.59 0.87
N PRO A 52 -13.37 3.52 0.26
CA PRO A 52 -13.68 4.92 0.46
C PRO A 52 -14.94 5.34 -0.30
N SER A 53 -15.54 6.47 0.07
CA SER A 53 -16.80 6.94 -0.54
C SER A 53 -16.63 7.48 -1.95
N ASP A 54 -15.42 7.88 -2.33
CA ASP A 54 -15.04 8.36 -3.65
C ASP A 54 -14.63 7.23 -4.62
N ALA A 55 -14.70 5.96 -4.19
CA ALA A 55 -14.48 4.82 -5.09
C ALA A 55 -15.62 4.71 -6.12
N PRO A 56 -15.32 4.66 -7.43
CA PRO A 56 -16.33 4.37 -8.45
C PRO A 56 -17.03 3.03 -8.18
N SER A 57 -18.34 2.97 -8.39
CA SER A 57 -19.06 1.70 -8.46
C SER A 57 -18.63 0.88 -9.69
N GLY A 58 -18.68 -0.44 -9.59
CA GLY A 58 -18.36 -1.37 -10.68
C GLY A 58 -17.25 -2.37 -10.35
N GLU A 59 -16.83 -3.13 -11.36
CA GLU A 59 -15.75 -4.10 -11.24
C GLU A 59 -14.39 -3.41 -11.05
N ALA A 60 -13.60 -3.93 -10.12
CA ALA A 60 -12.27 -3.43 -9.80
C ALA A 60 -11.36 -4.59 -9.36
N LEU A 61 -10.06 -4.32 -9.34
CA LEU A 61 -9.09 -5.14 -8.63
C LEU A 61 -8.71 -4.45 -7.33
N LEU A 62 -8.69 -5.20 -6.24
CA LEU A 62 -8.12 -4.82 -4.95
C LEU A 62 -6.75 -5.46 -4.81
N ALA A 63 -5.73 -4.69 -4.47
CA ALA A 63 -4.42 -5.21 -4.15
C ALA A 63 -4.01 -4.91 -2.71
N TRP A 64 -3.47 -5.92 -2.05
CA TRP A 64 -2.62 -5.78 -0.87
C TRP A 64 -1.17 -5.82 -1.32
N SER A 65 -0.39 -4.81 -0.96
CA SER A 65 1.05 -4.77 -1.17
C SER A 65 1.79 -4.63 0.16
N TRP A 66 2.98 -5.21 0.25
CA TRP A 66 3.79 -5.21 1.47
C TRP A 66 5.27 -5.08 1.18
N HIS A 67 5.94 -4.23 1.96
CA HIS A 67 7.39 -4.08 1.98
C HIS A 67 7.91 -4.52 3.35
N ASN A 68 8.67 -5.60 3.37
CA ASN A 68 9.14 -6.27 4.57
C ASN A 68 10.21 -5.48 5.33
N ASN A 69 10.21 -5.61 6.65
CA ASN A 69 11.18 -4.94 7.53
C ASN A 69 12.57 -5.60 7.43
N ILE A 70 12.68 -6.92 7.65
CA ILE A 70 13.96 -7.67 7.62
C ILE A 70 14.04 -8.70 6.48
N GLY A 71 15.27 -9.03 6.05
CA GLY A 71 15.54 -10.00 4.99
C GLY A 71 15.87 -9.37 3.64
N ASN A 72 15.54 -10.07 2.55
CA ASN A 72 15.73 -9.50 1.22
C ASN A 72 14.85 -8.27 1.03
N ARG A 73 15.30 -7.29 0.25
CA ARG A 73 14.48 -6.12 -0.05
C ARG A 73 13.46 -6.56 -1.09
N GLU A 74 12.23 -6.78 -0.65
CA GLU A 74 11.16 -7.36 -1.45
C GLU A 74 9.92 -6.46 -1.47
N MET A 75 9.09 -6.66 -2.48
CA MET A 75 7.73 -6.13 -2.52
C MET A 75 6.81 -7.31 -2.82
N TYR A 76 5.90 -7.61 -1.89
CA TYR A 76 4.87 -8.62 -2.07
C TYR A 76 3.59 -7.94 -2.55
N MET A 77 2.82 -8.64 -3.40
CA MET A 77 1.53 -8.15 -3.87
C MET A 77 0.57 -9.31 -4.12
N ASN A 78 -0.63 -9.23 -3.56
CA ASN A 78 -1.74 -10.13 -3.90
C ASN A 78 -2.95 -9.30 -4.36
N CYS A 79 -3.64 -9.79 -5.39
CA CYS A 79 -4.79 -9.13 -5.99
C CYS A 79 -6.06 -9.97 -5.86
N ALA A 80 -7.20 -9.31 -5.70
CA ALA A 80 -8.53 -9.90 -5.70
C ALA A 80 -9.45 -9.14 -6.65
N HIS A 81 -10.29 -9.85 -7.39
CA HIS A 81 -11.37 -9.25 -8.17
C HIS A 81 -12.54 -8.92 -7.25
N VAL A 82 -13.03 -7.68 -7.30
CA VAL A 82 -14.08 -7.17 -6.40
C VAL A 82 -15.08 -6.33 -7.17
N THR A 83 -16.35 -6.39 -6.75
CA THR A 83 -17.38 -5.46 -7.23
C THR A 83 -17.61 -4.39 -6.16
N ILE A 84 -17.36 -3.12 -6.53
CA ILE A 84 -17.63 -1.98 -5.67
C ILE A 84 -19.09 -1.55 -5.85
N GLY A 85 -19.89 -1.66 -4.79
CA GLY A 85 -21.26 -1.15 -4.76
C GLY A 85 -21.35 0.32 -4.38
N GLY A 86 -22.51 0.96 -4.59
CA GLY A 86 -22.76 2.35 -4.20
C GLY A 86 -23.31 3.21 -5.35
N HIS A 87 -23.18 4.54 -5.21
CA HIS A 87 -23.63 5.49 -6.22
C HIS A 87 -22.59 5.66 -7.34
N ASN A 88 -23.08 5.85 -8.57
CA ASN A 88 -22.25 6.13 -9.73
C ASN A 88 -21.63 7.54 -9.63
N GLY A 89 -20.40 7.71 -10.14
CA GLY A 89 -19.73 9.03 -10.23
C GLY A 89 -18.57 9.28 -9.27
N GLY A 90 -18.05 8.25 -8.59
CA GLY A 90 -16.79 8.35 -7.82
C GLY A 90 -15.55 8.55 -8.71
N SER A 91 -14.46 9.02 -8.11
CA SER A 91 -13.15 9.13 -8.77
C SER A 91 -12.03 9.02 -7.73
N LEU A 92 -11.06 8.15 -7.99
CA LEU A 92 -9.84 8.02 -7.18
C LEU A 92 -8.68 8.90 -7.70
N SER A 93 -8.94 9.84 -8.61
CA SER A 93 -7.91 10.69 -9.22
C SER A 93 -7.12 11.54 -8.22
N GLY A 94 -7.73 11.92 -7.10
CA GLY A 94 -7.07 12.65 -6.00
C GLY A 94 -6.23 11.77 -5.07
N ARG A 95 -6.22 10.45 -5.26
CA ARG A 95 -5.45 9.51 -4.43
C ARG A 95 -4.11 9.21 -5.08
N PRO A 96 -3.07 8.96 -4.27
CA PRO A 96 -1.75 8.68 -4.82
C PRO A 96 -1.70 7.30 -5.47
N ASP A 97 -0.74 7.16 -6.37
CA ASP A 97 -0.39 5.85 -6.91
C ASP A 97 0.22 4.96 -5.82
N ILE A 98 0.06 3.65 -5.97
CA ILE A 98 0.70 2.66 -5.11
C ILE A 98 2.22 2.88 -5.07
N PHE A 99 2.82 2.72 -3.90
CA PHE A 99 4.27 2.78 -3.76
C PHE A 99 4.91 1.50 -4.29
N VAL A 100 5.87 1.65 -5.19
CA VAL A 100 6.62 0.54 -5.81
C VAL A 100 8.11 0.72 -5.51
N ALA A 101 8.70 -0.26 -4.82
CA ALA A 101 10.13 -0.35 -4.58
C ALA A 101 10.58 -1.81 -4.67
N ASN A 102 11.89 -2.05 -4.61
CA ASN A 102 12.49 -3.38 -4.51
C ASN A 102 12.25 -4.30 -5.74
N VAL A 103 11.77 -3.75 -6.86
CA VAL A 103 11.49 -4.49 -8.11
C VAL A 103 12.33 -3.97 -9.29
N GLY A 104 13.52 -3.47 -9.00
CA GLY A 104 14.47 -2.95 -9.99
C GLY A 104 13.96 -1.68 -10.70
N SER A 105 14.18 -1.59 -12.01
CA SER A 105 13.80 -0.42 -12.81
C SER A 105 12.29 -0.16 -12.84
N LYS A 106 11.44 -1.18 -12.61
CA LYS A 106 9.98 -1.01 -12.49
C LYS A 106 9.58 -0.18 -11.28
N GLY A 107 10.41 -0.15 -10.24
CA GLY A 107 10.23 0.68 -9.06
C GLY A 107 11.10 1.93 -9.09
N ASN A 108 11.52 2.40 -10.29
CA ASN A 108 12.46 3.52 -10.44
C ASN A 108 13.76 3.34 -9.61
N ASN A 109 14.22 2.09 -9.46
CA ASN A 109 15.32 1.71 -8.59
C ASN A 109 15.17 2.12 -7.12
N CYS A 110 13.95 2.45 -6.67
CA CYS A 110 13.66 2.70 -5.27
C CYS A 110 13.88 1.44 -4.44
N ARG A 111 14.49 1.62 -3.26
CA ARG A 111 14.75 0.56 -2.29
C ARG A 111 14.27 0.98 -0.90
N THR A 112 13.72 0.02 -0.16
CA THR A 112 13.44 0.20 1.26
C THR A 112 14.69 -0.07 2.10
N VAL A 113 14.76 0.55 3.28
CA VAL A 113 15.88 0.38 4.22
C VAL A 113 15.61 -0.83 5.11
N GLU A 114 16.56 -1.75 5.21
CA GLU A 114 16.46 -2.89 6.12
C GLU A 114 16.39 -2.48 7.59
N GLY A 115 15.57 -3.20 8.36
CA GLY A 115 15.33 -2.92 9.77
C GLY A 115 14.34 -1.78 10.03
N SER A 116 13.85 -1.13 8.97
CA SER A 116 12.93 0.00 9.07
C SER A 116 11.59 -0.31 8.40
N ASP A 117 10.51 0.28 8.92
CA ASP A 117 9.21 0.26 8.27
C ASP A 117 9.16 1.43 7.28
N VAL A 118 8.97 1.17 5.99
CA VAL A 118 8.99 2.25 4.99
C VAL A 118 7.91 3.30 5.31
N LEU A 119 8.34 4.55 5.45
CA LEU A 119 7.44 5.70 5.47
C LEU A 119 7.10 6.03 4.02
N TYR A 120 5.87 5.70 3.61
CA TYR A 120 5.44 5.98 2.25
C TYR A 120 5.50 7.49 1.97
N PRO A 121 6.11 7.92 0.85
CA PRO A 121 6.17 9.34 0.49
C PRO A 121 4.78 9.93 0.27
N ASN A 122 3.87 9.12 -0.29
CA ASN A 122 2.49 9.47 -0.56
C ASN A 122 1.57 8.37 0.01
N PRO A 123 1.26 8.40 1.33
CA PRO A 123 0.49 7.33 1.97
C PRO A 123 -1.03 7.43 1.70
N GLY A 124 -1.49 8.52 1.08
CA GLY A 124 -2.91 8.82 0.91
C GLY A 124 -3.55 9.39 2.18
N PRO A 125 -4.87 9.65 2.15
CA PRO A 125 -5.58 10.27 3.27
C PRO A 125 -5.86 9.29 4.43
N ASP A 126 -5.91 7.99 4.15
CA ASP A 126 -6.28 6.95 5.11
C ASP A 126 -5.03 6.21 5.60
N VAL A 127 -4.47 6.65 6.73
CA VAL A 127 -3.19 6.16 7.25
C VAL A 127 -3.33 5.64 8.69
N GLU A 128 -2.79 4.44 8.95
CA GLU A 128 -2.53 3.94 10.30
C GLU A 128 -1.02 3.76 10.45
N ASN A 129 -0.39 4.64 11.24
CA ASN A 129 1.03 4.55 11.53
C ASN A 129 1.22 4.08 12.97
N THR A 130 1.78 2.89 13.13
CA THR A 130 2.08 2.27 14.43
C THR A 130 3.58 1.99 14.58
N SER A 131 4.40 2.46 13.66
CA SER A 131 5.85 2.25 13.68
C SER A 131 6.56 3.27 14.56
N SER A 132 7.59 2.82 15.27
CA SER A 132 8.58 3.66 15.96
C SER A 132 9.93 3.71 15.23
N ARG A 133 10.05 3.08 14.06
CA ARG A 133 11.30 2.83 13.34
C ARG A 133 11.14 3.03 11.84
N THR A 134 10.59 4.18 11.47
CA THR A 134 10.35 4.47 10.06
C THR A 134 11.60 4.99 9.35
N ALA A 135 11.70 4.69 8.07
CA ALA A 135 12.69 5.32 7.19
C ALA A 135 12.04 5.64 5.82
N PRO A 136 12.40 6.77 5.19
CA PRO A 136 12.00 7.01 3.81
C PRO A 136 12.71 6.01 2.88
N PRO A 137 12.13 5.70 1.70
CA PRO A 137 12.82 4.91 0.69
C PRO A 137 13.98 5.69 0.06
N VAL A 138 14.96 4.97 -0.48
CA VAL A 138 16.10 5.51 -1.22
C VAL A 138 15.88 5.24 -2.70
N CYS A 139 15.80 6.28 -3.52
CA CYS A 139 15.58 6.20 -4.96
C CYS A 139 16.67 6.96 -5.72
N ASP A 140 17.02 6.52 -6.93
CA ASP A 140 17.99 7.22 -7.77
C ASP A 140 17.41 8.58 -8.23
N GLY A 141 18.18 9.67 -8.06
CA GLY A 141 17.93 10.95 -8.74
C GLY A 141 16.98 11.96 -8.07
N ASN A 142 16.33 11.63 -6.96
CA ASN A 142 15.70 12.61 -6.06
C ASN A 142 15.38 11.89 -4.74
N MET A 143 15.71 12.51 -3.60
CA MET A 143 15.07 12.16 -2.33
C MET A 143 13.58 12.02 -2.59
N ALA A 144 12.96 10.95 -2.08
CA ALA A 144 11.53 10.77 -2.11
C ALA A 144 10.84 12.09 -1.73
N ARG A 145 10.34 12.84 -2.72
CA ARG A 145 9.80 14.17 -2.50
C ARG A 145 8.46 13.99 -1.80
N GLY A 146 8.41 14.45 -0.55
CA GLY A 146 7.23 14.48 0.35
C GLY A 146 7.35 13.41 1.43
N LEU A 147 7.46 13.70 2.73
CA LEU A 147 6.99 14.86 3.49
C LEU A 147 7.95 15.16 4.66
N ARG A 148 8.39 16.42 4.75
CA ARG A 148 8.83 17.00 6.03
C ARG A 148 7.60 17.08 6.94
N VAL A 149 7.67 16.46 8.10
CA VAL A 149 6.94 16.92 9.29
C VAL A 149 7.98 17.49 10.23
#